data_AF-A0A3D5P6F6-F1
#
_entry.id   AF-A0A3D5P6F6-F1
#
_cell.length_a   1.000
_cell.length_b   1.000
_cell.length_c   1.000
_cell.angle_alpha   90.00
_cell.angle_beta   90.00
_cell.angle_gamma   90.00
#
_symmetry.space_group_name_H-M   'P 1'
#
loop_
_entity.id
_entity.type
_entity.pdbx_description
1 polymer ?
#
loop_
_entity_poly.entity_id
_entity_poly.type
_entity_poly.pdbx_seq_one_letter_code
_entity_poly.pdbx_strand_id
1 'polypeptide(L)' 'ACELAVERVIEKNPDWRSIQVGFIALGKNGDHGGFCIAPGFNYAIRTPDEGNRLLESGSRI' A
#
# COMPACT_ATOMS: atom_id res chain seq x y z
N ALA A 1 0.35 -6.99 6.07
CA ALA A 1 1.80 -6.75 5.87
C ALA A 1 2.09 -5.28 5.55
N CYS A 2 1.49 -4.72 4.48
CA CYS A 2 1.68 -3.30 4.11
C CYS A 2 1.22 -2.33 5.21
N GLU A 3 0.07 -2.59 5.82
CA GLU A 3 -0.43 -1.78 6.94
C GLU A 3 0.54 -1.73 8.13
N LEU A 4 1.01 -2.89 8.61
CA LEU A 4 2.01 -2.95 9.68
C LEU A 4 3.33 -2.23 9.33
N ALA A 5 3.72 -2.23 8.04
CA ALA A 5 4.89 -1.49 7.59
C ALA A 5 4.67 0.03 7.66
N VAL A 6 3.47 0.50 7.29
CA VAL A 6 3.06 1.89 7.44
C VAL A 6 2.99 2.29 8.93
N GLU A 7 2.40 1.47 9.79
CA GLU A 7 2.35 1.73 11.23
C GLU A 7 3.75 1.86 11.85
N ARG A 8 4.71 1.00 11.45
CA ARG A 8 6.11 1.13 11.89
C ARG A 8 6.79 2.40 11.41
N VAL A 9 6.40 2.93 10.25
CA VAL A 9 6.90 4.23 9.75
C VAL A 9 6.31 5.34 10.61
N ILE A 10 5.01 5.29 10.91
CA ILE A 10 4.32 6.26 11.76
C ILE A 10 4.94 6.30 13.16
N GLU A 11 5.16 5.15 13.78
CA GLU A 11 5.77 5.05 15.13
C GLU A 11 7.17 5.66 15.20
N LYS A 12 7.93 5.62 14.10
CA LYS A 12 9.33 6.11 14.05
C LYS A 12 9.45 7.57 13.63
N ASN A 13 8.39 8.19 13.12
CA ASN A 13 8.45 9.53 12.54
C ASN A 13 7.41 10.44 13.22
N PRO A 14 7.80 11.39 14.08
CA PRO A 14 6.85 12.28 14.76
C PRO A 14 6.03 13.14 13.77
N ASP A 15 6.63 13.51 12.65
CA ASP A 15 5.99 14.33 11.60
C ASP A 15 5.36 13.49 10.47
N TRP A 16 4.96 12.26 10.76
CA TRP A 16 4.48 11.29 9.76
C TRP A 16 3.31 11.78 8.89
N ARG A 17 2.50 12.74 9.37
CA ARG A 17 1.40 13.33 8.59
C ARG A 17 1.86 14.24 7.44
N SER A 18 3.11 14.70 7.48
CA SER A 18 3.71 15.55 6.45
C SER A 18 4.40 14.75 5.34
N ILE A 19 4.55 13.43 5.52
CA ILE A 19 5.20 12.53 4.57
C ILE A 19 4.20 11.51 4.04
N GLN A 20 4.32 11.17 2.75
CA GLN A 20 3.57 10.07 2.15
C GLN A 20 4.47 8.86 2.05
N VAL A 21 3.98 7.72 2.54
CA VAL A 21 4.63 6.42 2.39
C VAL A 21 3.56 5.39 2.07
N GLY A 22 3.80 4.62 1.00
CA GLY A 22 2.94 3.52 0.59
C GLY A 22 3.77 2.29 0.27
N PHE A 23 3.21 1.13 0.57
CA PHE A 23 3.80 -0.16 0.24
C PHE A 23 2.85 -0.97 -0.63
N ILE A 24 3.39 -1.63 -1.64
CA ILE A 24 2.76 -2.74 -2.34
C ILE A 24 3.50 -4.02 -1.98
N ALA A 25 2.75 -5.11 -1.79
CA ALA A 25 3.32 -6.41 -1.50
C ALA A 25 2.68 -7.48 -2.40
N LEU A 26 3.50 -8.48 -2.74
CA LEU A 26 3.11 -9.67 -3.47
C LEU A 26 3.64 -10.89 -2.71
N GLY A 27 2.73 -11.78 -2.32
CA GLY A 27 3.03 -13.08 -1.74
C GLY A 27 3.38 -14.10 -2.82
N LYS A 28 4.08 -15.17 -2.41
CA LYS A 28 4.48 -16.26 -3.34
C LYS A 28 3.28 -16.98 -3.96
N ASN A 29 2.12 -16.94 -3.30
CA ASN A 29 0.89 -17.55 -3.79
C ASN A 29 0.10 -16.63 -4.74
N GLY A 30 0.60 -15.41 -5.02
CA GLY A 30 -0.11 -14.41 -5.82
C GLY A 30 -1.00 -13.46 -5.01
N ASP A 31 -1.14 -13.67 -3.70
CA ASP A 31 -1.81 -12.72 -2.80
C ASP A 31 -1.13 -11.35 -2.88
N HIS A 32 -1.89 -10.28 -2.95
CA HIS A 32 -1.38 -8.94 -3.17
C HIS A 32 -2.09 -7.94 -2.28
N GLY A 33 -1.43 -6.82 -1.99
CA GLY A 33 -2.06 -5.75 -1.22
C GLY A 33 -1.25 -4.46 -1.26
N GLY A 34 -1.95 -3.35 -1.05
CA GLY A 34 -1.37 -2.03 -0.93
C GLY A 34 -1.87 -1.33 0.33
N PHE A 35 -1.02 -0.55 0.98
CA PHE A 35 -1.44 0.34 2.07
C PHE A 35 -0.54 1.58 2.13
N CYS A 36 -1.10 2.73 2.47
CA CYS A 36 -0.39 4.01 2.50
C CYS A 36 -0.77 4.88 3.69
N ILE A 37 -0.01 5.97 3.91
CA ILE A 37 -0.31 6.95 4.95
C ILE A 37 -1.52 7.79 4.55
N ALA A 38 -1.43 8.52 3.43
CA ALA A 38 -2.48 9.41 2.96
C ALA A 38 -3.26 8.81 1.77
N PRO A 39 -4.56 9.11 1.62
CA PRO A 39 -5.37 8.58 0.51
C PRO A 39 -4.86 9.06 -0.87
N GLY A 40 -5.36 8.41 -1.93
CA GLY A 40 -5.00 8.73 -3.31
C GLY A 40 -3.81 7.93 -3.87
N PHE A 41 -3.30 6.94 -3.13
CA PHE A 41 -2.31 6.00 -3.64
C PHE A 41 -3.00 4.82 -4.37
N ASN A 42 -2.68 4.69 -5.66
CA ASN A 42 -3.16 3.61 -6.52
C ASN A 42 -1.99 2.73 -6.97
N TYR A 43 -2.26 1.45 -7.22
CA TYR A 43 -1.29 0.52 -7.79
C TYR A 43 -1.93 -0.37 -8.85
N ALA A 44 -1.15 -0.75 -9.86
CA ALA A 44 -1.62 -1.61 -10.94
C ALA A 44 -1.33 -3.09 -10.63
N ILE A 45 -2.32 -3.95 -10.82
CA ILE A 45 -2.15 -5.40 -10.86
C ILE A 45 -2.38 -5.89 -12.29
N ARG A 46 -1.49 -6.77 -12.76
CA ARG A 46 -1.69 -7.50 -14.00
C ARG A 46 -1.68 -8.99 -13.75
N THR A 47 -2.79 -9.66 -14.04
CA THR A 47 -2.88 -11.12 -14.01
C THR A 47 -3.15 -11.70 -15.41
N PRO A 48 -2.85 -12.98 -15.65
CA PRO A 48 -3.16 -13.62 -16.93
C PRO A 48 -4.66 -13.67 -17.23
N ASP A 49 -5.50 -13.79 -16.20
CA ASP A 49 -6.94 -13.98 -16.27
C ASP A 49 -7.75 -12.68 -16.35
N GLU A 50 -7.35 -11.64 -15.61
CA GLU A 50 -8.11 -10.37 -15.53
C GLU A 50 -7.43 -9.21 -16.29
N GLY A 51 -6.24 -9.42 -16.84
CA GLY A 51 -5.48 -8.37 -17.51
C GLY A 51 -4.99 -7.31 -16.54
N ASN A 52 -4.85 -6.06 -16.99
CA ASN A 52 -4.33 -4.96 -16.17
C ASN A 52 -5.47 -4.18 -15.51
N ARG A 53 -5.38 -3.96 -14.19
CA ARG A 53 -6.34 -3.20 -13.40
C ARG A 53 -5.62 -2.23 -12.47
N LEU A 54 -6.18 -1.05 -12.29
CA LEU A 54 -5.73 -0.07 -11.31
C LEU A 54 -6.57 -0.21 -10.05
N LEU A 55 -5.93 -0.45 -8.91
CA LEU A 55 -6.57 -0.61 -7.61
C LEU A 55 -6.19 0.56 -6.70
N GLU A 56 -7.16 1.04 -5.92
CA GLU A 56 -6.92 1.98 -4.84
C GLU A 56 -6.50 1.21 -3.58
N SER A 57 -5.44 1.68 -2.93
CA SER A 57 -4.98 1.08 -1.67
C SER A 57 -5.74 1.63 -0.46
N GLY A 58 -5.73 0.88 0.65
CA GLY A 58 -6.16 1.44 1.93
C GLY A 58 -5.21 2.54 2.42
N SER A 59 -5.73 3.50 3.16
CA SER A 59 -4.95 4.58 3.80
C SER A 59 -5.13 4.58 5.31
N ARG A 60 -4.14 5.16 6.01
CA ARG A 60 -4.23 5.38 7.46
C ARG A 60 -5.06 6.61 7.82
N ILE A 61 -4.90 7.68 7.04
CA ILE A 61 -5.64 8.95 7.18
C ILE A 61 -6.97 8.86 6.43
#